data_AF-C9YFF9-F1
#
_entry.id   AF-C9YFF9-F1
#
_cell.length_a   1.000
_cell.length_b   1.000
_cell.length_c   1.000
_cell.angle_alpha   90.00
_cell.angle_beta   90.00
_cell.angle_gamma   90.00
#
_symmetry.space_group_name_H-M   'P 1'
#
loop_
_entity.id
_entity.type
_entity.pdbx_description
1 polymer ?
#
loop_
_entity_poly.entity_id
_entity_poly.type
_entity_poly.pdbx_seq_one_letter_code
_entity_poly.pdbx_strand_id
1 'polypeptide(L)'
;MLKLVLLLLIWLSLVTIFIFYVWWEYKTKKARAPLRSSSEQLLYNQYREFLNDRVGFFSFTFALAALGTDSPQFYALLSLAFVLIIWTIRAYDFRRVVRVWHEEKSHLLSIWSIVRQFPVFMFGYLSLLAVLFGWLEKPTLKLETAKAVAKILAFL
;
A
#
# COMPACT_ATOMS: atom_id res chain seq x y z
N MET A 1 -8.48 16.37 -22.46
CA MET A 1 -7.31 15.53 -22.84
C MET A 1 -6.01 15.94 -22.16
N LEU A 2 -5.53 17.18 -22.26
CA LEU A 2 -4.21 17.58 -21.70
C LEU A 2 -4.03 17.30 -20.19
N LYS A 3 -5.03 17.59 -19.36
CA LYS A 3 -5.01 17.29 -17.90
C LYS A 3 -4.90 15.79 -17.61
N LEU A 4 -5.53 14.95 -18.43
CA LEU A 4 -5.51 13.50 -18.27
C LEU A 4 -4.13 12.92 -18.56
N VAL A 5 -3.53 13.38 -19.68
CA VAL A 5 -2.17 13.00 -20.08
C VAL A 5 -1.17 13.41 -19.00
N LEU A 6 -1.32 14.60 -18.43
CA LEU A 6 -0.45 15.07 -17.35
C LEU A 6 -0.56 14.20 -16.08
N LEU A 7 -1.78 13.86 -15.65
CA LEU A 7 -2.00 13.00 -14.48
C LEU A 7 -1.46 11.58 -14.69
N LEU A 8 -1.59 11.05 -15.91
CA LEU A 8 -1.08 9.73 -16.26
C LEU A 8 0.46 9.71 -16.30
N LEU A 9 1.10 10.79 -16.77
CA LEU A 9 2.56 10.97 -16.72
C LEU A 9 3.08 11.09 -15.28
N ILE A 10 2.36 11.83 -14.41
CA ILE A 10 2.69 11.91 -12.98
C ILE A 10 2.56 10.53 -12.33
N TRP A 11 1.49 9.79 -12.63
CA TRP A 11 1.31 8.44 -12.11
C TRP A 11 2.42 7.48 -12.57
N LEU A 12 2.76 7.47 -13.86
CA LEU A 12 3.84 6.63 -14.40
C LEU A 12 5.21 6.98 -13.81
N SER A 13 5.51 8.26 -13.60
CA SER A 13 6.77 8.68 -12.99
C SER A 13 6.86 8.27 -11.52
N LEU A 14 5.77 8.38 -10.76
CA LEU A 14 5.70 7.85 -9.39
C LEU A 14 5.92 6.33 -9.35
N VAL A 15 5.31 5.57 -10.28
CA VAL A 15 5.52 4.12 -10.40
C VAL A 15 6.98 3.79 -10.78
N THR A 16 7.60 4.55 -11.67
CA THR A 16 8.98 4.31 -12.11
C THR A 16 9.98 4.59 -10.99
N ILE A 17 9.83 5.72 -10.29
CA ILE A 17 10.62 6.07 -9.10
C ILE A 17 10.46 4.98 -8.03
N PHE A 18 9.22 4.51 -7.86
CA PHE A 18 8.90 3.44 -6.93
C PHE A 18 9.63 2.12 -7.27
N ILE A 19 9.57 1.67 -8.53
CA ILE A 19 10.27 0.46 -9.00
C ILE A 19 11.78 0.58 -8.80
N PHE A 20 12.36 1.72 -9.18
CA PHE A 20 13.79 1.98 -9.03
C PHE A 20 14.22 1.94 -7.57
N TYR A 21 13.44 2.55 -6.68
CA TYR A 21 13.69 2.54 -5.23
C TYR A 21 13.67 1.12 -4.65
N VAL A 22 12.67 0.30 -5.00
CA VAL A 22 12.58 -1.10 -4.55
C VAL A 22 13.79 -1.91 -5.03
N TRP A 23 14.20 -1.72 -6.28
CA TRP A 23 15.35 -2.39 -6.86
C TRP A 23 16.67 -1.99 -6.15
N TRP A 24 16.86 -0.70 -5.88
CA TRP A 24 18.02 -0.17 -5.16
C TRP A 24 18.12 -0.71 -3.72
N GLU A 25 17.01 -0.71 -2.99
CA GLU A 25 16.87 -1.32 -1.66
C GLU A 25 17.27 -2.80 -1.63
N TYR A 26 16.78 -3.55 -2.60
CA TYR A 26 17.04 -4.98 -2.69
C TYR A 26 18.54 -5.25 -2.89
N LYS A 27 19.20 -4.45 -3.72
CA LYS A 27 20.64 -4.58 -4.00
C LYS A 27 21.52 -4.27 -2.77
N THR A 28 21.14 -3.27 -1.97
CA THR A 28 21.95 -2.79 -0.84
C THR A 28 21.86 -3.66 0.41
N LYS A 29 20.72 -4.34 0.66
CA LYS A 29 20.53 -5.15 1.87
C LYS A 29 21.18 -6.55 1.83
N LYS A 30 21.58 -7.04 0.66
CA LYS A 30 22.31 -8.32 0.52
C LYS A 30 23.70 -8.31 1.19
N ALA A 31 24.16 -7.16 1.70
CA ALA A 31 25.50 -6.95 2.24
C ALA A 31 25.62 -6.84 3.78
N ARG A 32 24.55 -6.99 4.58
CA ARG A 32 24.64 -6.90 6.05
C ARG A 32 24.05 -8.12 6.76
N ALA A 33 24.90 -8.88 7.46
CA ALA A 33 24.50 -9.97 8.36
C ALA A 33 24.27 -9.43 9.80
N PRO A 34 23.24 -9.89 10.55
CA PRO A 34 22.99 -9.37 11.90
C PRO A 34 23.31 -10.34 13.06
N LEU A 35 23.69 -9.77 14.23
CA LEU A 35 24.03 -10.42 15.52
C LEU A 35 22.82 -10.48 16.49
N ARG A 36 22.69 -11.59 17.23
CA ARG A 36 21.46 -12.35 17.54
C ARG A 36 20.40 -11.80 18.53
N SER A 37 20.64 -10.76 19.36
CA SER A 37 19.60 -10.22 20.28
C SER A 37 19.23 -8.77 20.00
N SER A 38 20.22 -7.92 19.73
CA SER A 38 20.00 -6.59 19.14
C SER A 38 19.43 -6.66 17.71
N SER A 39 19.65 -7.77 17.00
CA SER A 39 19.13 -7.99 15.65
C SER A 39 17.62 -8.03 15.57
N GLU A 40 16.94 -8.61 16.55
CA GLU A 40 15.48 -8.85 16.45
C GLU A 40 14.70 -7.57 16.69
N GLN A 41 15.14 -6.76 17.65
CA GLN A 41 14.58 -5.44 17.91
C GLN A 41 14.90 -4.47 16.76
N LEU A 42 16.10 -4.58 16.17
CA LEU A 42 16.47 -3.87 14.94
C LEU A 42 15.58 -4.29 13.76
N LEU A 43 15.35 -5.59 13.56
CA LEU A 43 14.49 -6.13 12.51
C LEU A 43 13.02 -5.68 12.70
N TYR A 44 12.54 -5.66 13.94
CA TYR A 44 11.20 -5.15 14.26
C TYR A 44 11.08 -3.65 13.94
N ASN A 45 12.05 -2.84 14.33
CA ASN A 45 12.06 -1.41 13.99
C ASN A 45 12.12 -1.20 12.47
N GLN A 46 12.95 -1.97 11.76
CA GLN A 46 12.99 -1.95 10.30
C GLN A 46 11.68 -2.37 9.65
N TYR A 47 10.95 -3.33 10.24
CA TYR A 47 9.63 -3.72 9.78
C TYR A 47 8.61 -2.60 9.96
N ARG A 48 8.66 -1.93 11.12
CA ARG A 48 7.79 -0.80 11.43
C ARG A 48 8.04 0.41 10.55
N GLU A 49 9.30 0.76 10.33
CA GLU A 49 9.70 1.78 9.36
C GLU A 49 9.24 1.40 7.95
N PHE A 50 9.47 0.15 7.53
CA PHE A 50 9.02 -0.34 6.23
C PHE A 50 7.50 -0.19 6.04
N LEU A 51 6.70 -0.59 7.03
CA LEU A 51 5.24 -0.47 6.96
C LEU A 51 4.79 0.99 6.95
N ASN A 52 5.29 1.84 7.84
CA ASN A 52 4.82 3.23 7.92
C ASN A 52 5.35 4.07 6.75
N ASP A 53 6.66 4.04 6.51
CA ASP A 53 7.33 4.99 5.61
C ASP A 53 7.16 4.60 4.15
N ARG A 54 7.01 3.30 3.86
CA ARG A 54 6.82 2.83 2.49
C ARG A 54 5.39 2.42 2.25
N VAL A 55 4.93 1.39 2.92
CA VAL A 55 3.62 0.81 2.62
C VAL A 55 2.52 1.84 2.87
N GLY A 56 2.55 2.53 4.00
CA GLY A 56 1.62 3.61 4.32
C GLY A 56 1.70 4.79 3.38
N PHE A 57 2.90 5.36 3.22
CA PHE A 57 3.09 6.52 2.36
C PHE A 57 2.73 6.24 0.89
N PHE A 58 3.11 5.08 0.34
CA PHE A 58 2.75 4.69 -1.02
C PHE A 58 1.25 4.42 -1.15
N SER A 59 0.64 3.73 -0.19
CA SER A 59 -0.81 3.50 -0.21
C SER A 59 -1.58 4.82 -0.21
N PHE A 60 -1.15 5.79 0.61
CA PHE A 60 -1.75 7.13 0.64
C PHE A 60 -1.53 7.89 -0.68
N THR A 61 -0.30 7.91 -1.19
CA THR A 61 0.04 8.59 -2.44
C THR A 61 -0.74 7.99 -3.62
N PHE A 62 -0.87 6.67 -3.67
CA PHE A 62 -1.66 5.99 -4.68
C PHE A 62 -3.15 6.26 -4.54
N ALA A 63 -3.69 6.35 -3.32
CA ALA A 63 -5.08 6.74 -3.10
C ALA A 63 -5.35 8.14 -3.68
N LEU A 64 -4.49 9.11 -3.39
CA LEU A 64 -4.59 10.46 -3.93
C LEU A 64 -4.47 10.48 -5.46
N ALA A 65 -3.51 9.73 -6.02
CA ALA A 65 -3.32 9.67 -7.46
C ALA A 65 -4.51 9.01 -8.17
N ALA A 66 -5.07 7.94 -7.59
CA ALA A 66 -6.24 7.25 -8.13
C ALA A 66 -7.49 8.15 -8.15
N LEU A 67 -7.71 8.97 -7.12
CA LEU A 67 -8.81 9.95 -7.10
C LEU A 67 -8.77 10.97 -8.24
N GLY A 68 -7.58 11.25 -8.79
CA GLY A 68 -7.43 12.16 -9.93
C GLY A 68 -7.77 11.54 -11.28
N THR A 69 -8.03 10.23 -11.36
CA THR A 69 -8.23 9.51 -12.63
C THR A 69 -9.71 9.37 -13.01
N ASP A 70 -9.96 9.01 -14.27
CA ASP A 70 -11.32 8.76 -14.77
C ASP A 70 -11.95 7.47 -14.19
N SER A 71 -11.17 6.59 -13.59
CA SER A 71 -11.65 5.33 -13.00
C SER A 71 -10.93 5.03 -11.68
N PRO A 72 -11.20 5.81 -10.61
CA PRO A 72 -10.44 5.75 -9.36
C PRO A 72 -10.35 4.36 -8.74
N GLN A 73 -11.41 3.56 -8.81
CA GLN A 73 -11.43 2.20 -8.24
C GLN A 73 -10.49 1.26 -9.00
N PHE A 74 -10.42 1.35 -10.32
CA PHE A 74 -9.53 0.51 -11.13
C PHE A 74 -8.07 0.80 -10.78
N TYR A 75 -7.69 2.08 -10.70
CA TYR A 75 -6.34 2.48 -10.32
C TYR A 75 -6.03 2.18 -8.85
N ALA A 76 -7.00 2.33 -7.95
CA ALA A 76 -6.83 1.92 -6.56
C ALA A 76 -6.63 0.40 -6.42
N LEU A 77 -7.36 -0.42 -7.19
CA LEU A 77 -7.19 -1.87 -7.22
C LEU A 77 -5.81 -2.25 -7.74
N LEU A 78 -5.38 -1.62 -8.83
CA LEU A 78 -4.05 -1.83 -9.41
C LEU A 78 -2.94 -1.43 -8.43
N SER A 79 -3.07 -0.28 -7.78
CA SER A 79 -2.15 0.18 -6.74
C SER A 79 -2.13 -0.75 -5.53
N LEU A 80 -3.28 -1.28 -5.12
CA LEU A 80 -3.36 -2.27 -4.05
C LEU A 80 -2.60 -3.55 -4.41
N ALA A 81 -2.70 -4.03 -5.65
CA ALA A 81 -1.94 -5.17 -6.13
C ALA A 81 -0.42 -4.93 -6.03
N PHE A 82 0.05 -3.75 -6.44
CA PHE A 82 1.47 -3.38 -6.26
C PHE A 82 1.88 -3.38 -4.79
N VAL A 83 1.09 -2.73 -3.91
CA VAL A 83 1.32 -2.70 -2.46
C VAL A 83 1.43 -4.12 -1.89
N LEU A 84 0.56 -5.04 -2.29
CA LEU A 84 0.59 -6.44 -1.86
C LEU A 84 1.81 -7.21 -2.37
N ILE A 85 2.26 -6.96 -3.61
CA ILE A 85 3.50 -7.56 -4.14
C ILE A 85 4.70 -7.13 -3.30
N ILE A 86 4.80 -5.85 -2.95
CA ILE A 86 5.93 -5.33 -2.16
C ILE A 86 5.89 -5.87 -0.74
N TRP A 87 4.68 -5.90 -0.16
CA TRP A 87 4.46 -6.53 1.13
C TRP A 87 4.95 -7.97 1.09
N THR A 88 4.51 -8.78 0.12
CA THR A 88 4.83 -10.22 0.09
C THR A 88 6.32 -10.49 -0.07
N ILE A 89 7.02 -9.72 -0.92
CA ILE A 89 8.48 -9.81 -1.09
C ILE A 89 9.20 -9.60 0.25
N ARG A 90 8.78 -8.59 1.03
CA ARG A 90 9.42 -8.25 2.32
C ARG A 90 8.91 -9.08 3.49
N ALA A 91 7.66 -9.51 3.45
CA ALA A 91 7.05 -10.29 4.51
C ALA A 91 7.74 -11.63 4.70
N TYR A 92 8.39 -12.17 3.67
CA TYR A 92 9.20 -13.38 3.83
C TYR A 92 10.32 -13.19 4.86
N ASP A 93 11.04 -12.06 4.81
CA ASP A 93 12.10 -11.72 5.77
C ASP A 93 11.53 -11.50 7.19
N PHE A 94 10.32 -10.94 7.27
CA PHE A 94 9.69 -10.55 8.53
C PHE A 94 8.83 -11.65 9.18
N ARG A 95 8.47 -12.72 8.47
CA ARG A 95 7.74 -13.88 9.04
C ARG A 95 8.44 -14.47 10.25
N ARG A 96 9.78 -14.47 10.26
CA ARG A 96 10.58 -14.97 11.37
C ARG A 96 10.46 -14.07 12.61
N VAL A 97 10.48 -12.75 12.40
CA VAL A 97 10.34 -11.73 13.44
C VAL A 97 8.94 -11.75 14.03
N VAL A 98 7.92 -11.82 13.17
CA VAL A 98 6.50 -11.88 13.58
C VAL A 98 6.23 -13.14 14.39
N ARG A 99 6.79 -14.30 14.01
CA ARG A 99 6.61 -15.55 14.77
C ARG A 99 7.16 -15.47 16.19
N VAL A 100 8.39 -14.98 16.35
CA VAL A 100 9.02 -14.78 17.67
C VAL A 100 8.22 -13.78 18.51
N TRP A 101 7.80 -12.67 17.91
CA TRP A 101 6.97 -11.68 18.61
C TRP A 101 5.58 -12.22 19.00
N HIS A 102 4.99 -13.07 18.16
CA HIS A 102 3.68 -13.65 18.44
C HIS A 102 3.74 -14.65 19.60
N GLU A 103 4.84 -15.39 19.72
CA GLU A 103 5.09 -16.34 20.80
C GLU A 103 5.40 -15.63 22.14
N GLU A 104 6.17 -14.53 22.13
CA GLU A 104 6.56 -13.80 23.35
C GLU A 104 5.53 -12.77 23.84
N LYS A 105 4.76 -12.13 22.94
CA LYS A 105 3.89 -10.97 23.27
C LYS A 105 2.43 -11.15 22.85
N SER A 106 1.95 -12.39 22.76
CA SER A 106 0.56 -12.71 22.36
C SER A 106 -0.51 -11.92 23.14
N HIS A 107 -0.27 -11.62 24.42
CA HIS A 107 -1.20 -10.87 25.27
C HIS A 107 -1.24 -9.34 25.00
N LEU A 108 -0.31 -8.80 24.21
CA LEU A 108 -0.22 -7.36 23.87
C LEU A 108 -0.68 -7.04 22.43
N LEU A 109 -1.11 -8.04 21.67
CA LEU A 109 -1.66 -7.90 20.31
C LEU A 109 -3.10 -7.38 20.31
N SER A 110 -3.40 -6.38 21.13
CA SER A 110 -4.63 -5.63 21.01
C SER A 110 -4.64 -4.89 19.67
N ILE A 111 -5.78 -4.89 18.97
CA ILE A 111 -5.96 -4.11 17.73
C ILE A 111 -5.53 -2.64 17.94
N TRP A 112 -5.76 -2.10 19.14
CA TRP A 112 -5.32 -0.76 19.53
C TRP A 112 -3.79 -0.58 19.54
N SER A 113 -3.03 -1.59 19.94
CA SER A 113 -1.57 -1.51 19.94
C SER A 113 -1.03 -1.50 18.51
N ILE A 114 -1.64 -2.27 17.60
CA ILE A 114 -1.31 -2.30 16.17
C ILE A 114 -1.59 -0.93 15.55
N VAL A 115 -2.78 -0.36 15.76
CA VAL A 115 -3.14 0.97 15.23
C VAL A 115 -2.16 2.04 15.72
N ARG A 116 -1.77 2.01 17.01
CA ARG A 116 -0.82 2.96 17.59
C ARG A 116 0.61 2.78 17.05
N GLN A 117 1.00 1.57 16.70
CA GLN A 117 2.36 1.27 16.22
C GLN A 117 2.54 1.58 14.72
N PHE A 118 1.47 1.45 13.93
CA PHE A 118 1.48 1.60 12.48
C PHE A 118 0.47 2.64 11.95
N PRO A 119 0.46 3.89 12.46
CA PRO A 119 -0.59 4.86 12.15
C PRO A 119 -0.57 5.31 10.68
N VAL A 120 0.62 5.52 10.10
CA VAL A 120 0.76 5.96 8.70
C VAL A 120 0.37 4.84 7.75
N PHE A 121 0.78 3.61 8.07
CA PHE A 121 0.35 2.42 7.34
C PHE A 121 -1.18 2.29 7.33
N MET A 122 -1.81 2.34 8.50
CA MET A 122 -3.27 2.26 8.63
C MET A 122 -3.97 3.38 7.85
N PHE A 123 -3.52 4.62 8.01
CA PHE A 123 -4.13 5.76 7.32
C PHE A 123 -4.01 5.64 5.80
N GLY A 124 -2.83 5.32 5.28
CA GLY A 124 -2.63 5.17 3.84
C GLY A 124 -3.39 4.00 3.26
N TYR A 125 -3.40 2.85 3.95
CA TYR A 125 -4.12 1.66 3.52
C TYR A 125 -5.64 1.88 3.53
N LEU A 126 -6.19 2.48 4.60
CA LEU A 126 -7.61 2.82 4.68
C LEU A 126 -8.02 3.85 3.63
N SER A 127 -7.17 4.83 3.34
CA SER A 127 -7.41 5.80 2.26
C SER A 127 -7.52 5.08 0.92
N LEU A 128 -6.60 4.16 0.62
CA LEU A 128 -6.62 3.38 -0.62
C LEU A 128 -7.87 2.50 -0.73
N LEU A 129 -8.27 1.84 0.37
CA LEU A 129 -9.51 1.07 0.43
C LEU A 129 -10.75 1.96 0.25
N ALA A 130 -10.77 3.15 0.85
CA ALA A 130 -11.89 4.08 0.70
C ALA A 130 -12.06 4.54 -0.75
N VAL A 131 -10.97 4.72 -1.50
CA VAL A 131 -11.02 4.96 -2.95
C VAL A 131 -11.52 3.73 -3.69
N LEU A 132 -10.99 2.54 -3.36
CA LEU A 132 -11.36 1.28 -3.99
C LEU A 132 -12.87 0.98 -3.87
N PHE A 133 -13.45 1.24 -2.69
CA PHE A 133 -14.89 1.06 -2.44
C PHE A 133 -15.75 2.24 -2.91
N GLY A 134 -15.16 3.27 -3.53
CA GLY A 134 -15.90 4.45 -4.00
C GLY A 134 -16.53 5.25 -2.86
N TRP A 135 -16.00 5.18 -1.63
CA TRP A 135 -16.45 6.00 -0.50
C TRP A 135 -16.06 7.47 -0.67
N LEU A 136 -14.96 7.72 -1.38
CA LEU A 136 -14.42 9.06 -1.64
C LEU A 136 -14.83 9.65 -2.99
N GLU A 137 -15.67 8.97 -3.78
CA GLU A 137 -16.17 9.51 -5.04
C GLU A 137 -17.29 10.53 -4.85
N LYS A 138 -17.28 11.57 -5.69
CA LYS A 138 -18.40 12.49 -5.82
C LYS A 138 -19.64 11.72 -6.29
N PRO A 139 -20.84 11.99 -5.73
CA PRO A 139 -22.07 11.24 -6.01
C PRO A 139 -22.48 11.23 -7.49
N THR A 140 -22.00 12.18 -8.27
CA THR A 140 -22.25 12.29 -9.72
C THR A 140 -21.59 11.16 -10.53
N LEU A 141 -20.42 10.65 -10.11
CA LEU A 141 -19.74 9.57 -10.85
C LEU A 141 -20.42 8.20 -10.67
N LYS A 142 -21.00 7.95 -9.48
CA LYS A 142 -21.70 6.69 -9.16
C LYS A 142 -22.89 6.43 -10.08
N LEU A 143 -23.58 7.48 -10.53
CA LEU A 143 -24.73 7.33 -11.41
C LEU A 143 -24.31 6.96 -12.84
N GLU A 144 -23.18 7.50 -13.32
CA GLU A 144 -22.68 7.21 -14.66
C GLU A 144 -22.03 5.82 -14.74
N THR A 145 -21.27 5.42 -13.72
CA THR A 145 -20.71 4.06 -13.64
C THR A 145 -21.80 3.01 -13.47
N ALA A 146 -22.83 3.28 -12.64
CA ALA A 146 -24.00 2.39 -12.54
C ALA A 146 -24.74 2.27 -13.88
N LYS A 147 -24.91 3.36 -14.62
CA LYS A 147 -25.50 3.34 -15.98
C LYS A 147 -24.63 2.55 -16.96
N ALA A 148 -23.31 2.71 -16.91
CA ALA A 148 -22.39 2.00 -17.79
C ALA A 148 -22.39 0.49 -17.51
N VAL A 149 -22.35 0.08 -16.24
CA VAL A 149 -22.44 -1.33 -15.82
C VAL A 149 -23.78 -1.94 -16.20
N ALA A 150 -24.90 -1.22 -15.99
CA ALA A 150 -26.22 -1.67 -16.42
C ALA A 150 -26.30 -1.85 -17.95
N LYS A 151 -25.63 -0.98 -18.72
CA LYS A 151 -25.57 -1.09 -20.19
C LYS A 151 -24.79 -2.32 -20.67
N ILE A 152 -23.69 -2.66 -19.98
CA ILE A 152 -22.89 -3.86 -20.28
C ILE A 152 -23.68 -5.12 -19.92
N LEU A 153 -24.36 -5.12 -18.76
CA LEU A 153 -25.19 -6.25 -18.34
C LEU A 153 -26.43 -6.45 -19.23
N ALA A 154 -26.98 -5.38 -19.81
CA ALA A 154 -28.09 -5.49 -20.77
C ALA A 154 -27.66 -6.00 -22.16
N PHE A 155 -26.36 -6.08 -22.42
CA PHE A 155 -25.80 -6.56 -23.69
C PHE A 155 -25.32 -8.02 -23.61
N LEU A 156 -25.24 -8.58 -22.39
CA LEU A 156 -24.99 -10.00 -22.11
C LEU A 156 -26.31 -10.75 -21.98
#